data_AF-A0A374DYS0-F1
#
_entry.id   AF-A0A374DYS0-F1
#
_cell.length_a   1.000
_cell.length_b   1.000
_cell.length_c   1.000
_cell.angle_alpha   90.00
_cell.angle_beta   90.00
_cell.angle_gamma   90.00
#
_symmetry.space_group_name_H-M   'P 1'
#
loop_
_entity.id
_entity.type
_entity.pdbx_description
1 polymer ?
#
loop_
_entity_poly.entity_id
_entity_poly.type
_entity_poly.pdbx_seq_one_letter_code
_entity_poly.pdbx_strand_id
1 'polypeptide(L)'
;MLGPNGAGKTTIMNCISGVIKKSGGSVTLDEQDVFEMGEKYREKLSFQFQYQPFYPSYTAHEFLRFSALLKGMPEPLIEDEIRRVLRLVNLSENLDDKIKSFSGGMKQRLAIAQTILNSPEIL
;
A
#
# COMPACT_ATOMS: atom_id res chain seq x y z
N MET A 1 0.99 14.12 -1.45
CA MET A 1 1.55 14.46 -2.78
C MET A 1 0.41 14.80 -3.74
N LEU A 2 0.45 15.98 -4.37
CA LEU A 2 -0.52 16.42 -5.37
C LEU A 2 0.11 16.39 -6.77
N GLY A 3 -0.61 15.87 -7.76
CA GLY A 3 -0.22 15.93 -9.17
C GLY A 3 -1.15 15.11 -10.06
N PRO A 4 -1.13 15.30 -11.40
CA PRO A 4 -1.99 14.58 -12.34
C PRO A 4 -1.67 13.07 -12.42
N ASN A 5 -2.63 12.26 -12.85
CA ASN A 5 -2.42 10.82 -13.06
C ASN A 5 -1.25 10.58 -14.02
N GLY A 6 -0.37 9.61 -13.71
CA GLY A 6 0.83 9.34 -14.52
C GLY A 6 2.07 10.17 -14.18
N ALA A 7 1.98 11.16 -13.28
CA ALA A 7 3.14 11.99 -12.88
C ALA A 7 4.19 11.28 -11.99
N GLY A 8 4.25 9.95 -12.00
CA GLY A 8 5.24 9.19 -11.19
C GLY A 8 4.97 9.16 -9.67
N LYS A 9 3.81 9.59 -9.19
CA LYS A 9 3.44 9.50 -7.75
C LYS A 9 3.50 8.07 -7.22
N THR A 10 3.00 7.11 -7.99
CA THR A 10 3.07 5.69 -7.65
C THR A 10 4.53 5.23 -7.64
N THR A 11 5.33 5.62 -8.62
CA THR A 11 6.77 5.32 -8.66
C THR A 11 7.50 5.89 -7.45
N ILE A 12 7.20 7.14 -7.06
CA ILE A 12 7.81 7.79 -5.89
C ILE A 12 7.33 7.13 -4.59
N MET A 13 6.04 6.82 -4.44
CA MET A 13 5.55 6.08 -3.27
C MET A 13 6.17 4.70 -3.19
N ASN A 14 6.39 4.02 -4.32
CA ASN A 14 7.07 2.74 -4.38
C ASN A 14 8.57 2.88 -4.05
N CYS A 15 9.24 3.98 -4.46
CA CYS A 15 10.61 4.25 -4.04
C CYS A 15 10.70 4.57 -2.54
N ILE A 16 9.76 5.35 -2.01
CA ILE A 16 9.67 5.69 -0.58
C ILE A 16 9.37 4.43 0.23
N SER A 17 8.43 3.59 -0.18
CA SER A 17 8.12 2.33 0.50
C SER A 17 9.19 1.23 0.30
N GLY A 18 10.23 1.49 -0.50
CA GLY A 18 11.28 0.51 -0.81
C GLY A 18 10.86 -0.61 -1.78
N VAL A 19 9.65 -0.52 -2.35
CA VAL A 19 9.07 -1.46 -3.33
C VAL A 19 9.80 -1.42 -4.68
N ILE A 20 10.27 -0.24 -5.08
CA ILE A 20 11.09 -0.05 -6.27
C ILE A 20 12.44 0.50 -5.83
N LYS A 21 13.53 -0.14 -6.25
CA LYS A 21 14.88 0.43 -6.09
C LYS A 21 14.96 1.73 -6.88
N LYS A 22 15.48 2.78 -6.23
CA LYS A 22 15.82 4.02 -6.92
C LYS A 22 16.78 3.75 -8.07
N SER A 23 16.47 4.24 -9.27
CA SER A 23 17.40 4.22 -10.41
C SER A 23 18.53 5.25 -10.27
N GLY A 24 18.38 6.23 -9.38
CA GLY A 24 19.33 7.30 -9.07
C GLY A 24 18.79 8.23 -7.97
N GLY A 25 19.60 9.16 -7.46
CA GLY A 25 19.24 10.08 -6.37
C GLY A 25 19.33 9.46 -4.97
N SER A 26 18.77 10.14 -3.97
CA SER A 26 18.68 9.67 -2.58
C SER A 26 17.27 9.89 -2.03
N VAL A 27 16.87 9.02 -1.11
CA VAL A 27 15.66 9.19 -0.30
C VAL A 27 16.15 9.14 1.14
N THR A 28 15.96 10.22 1.89
CA THR A 28 16.42 10.34 3.27
C THR A 28 15.25 10.57 4.22
N LEU A 29 15.37 10.02 5.44
CA LEU A 29 14.51 10.33 6.58
C LEU A 29 15.44 10.77 7.72
N ASP A 30 15.20 11.95 8.28
CA ASP A 30 16.06 12.53 9.32
C ASP A 30 17.56 12.55 8.90
N GLU A 31 17.84 12.96 7.65
CA GLU A 31 19.18 12.97 7.01
C GLU A 31 19.83 11.60 6.77
N GLN A 32 19.19 10.50 7.18
CA GLN A 32 19.69 9.14 6.97
C GLN A 32 19.09 8.50 5.71
N ASP A 33 19.90 7.81 4.90
CA ASP A 33 19.40 7.11 3.70
C ASP A 33 18.46 5.96 4.09
N VAL A 34 17.25 5.97 3.54
CA VAL A 34 16.19 5.02 3.93
C VAL A 34 16.51 3.57 3.56
N PHE A 35 17.35 3.35 2.55
CA PHE A 35 17.81 2.01 2.16
C PHE A 35 18.88 1.48 3.12
N GLU A 36 19.66 2.37 3.76
CA GLU A 36 20.59 2.00 4.84
C GLU A 36 19.86 1.71 6.16
N MET A 37 18.74 2.39 6.41
CA MET A 37 17.94 2.20 7.63
C MET A 37 17.17 0.88 7.69
N GLY A 38 16.86 0.26 6.55
CA GLY A 38 16.24 -1.06 6.47
C GLY A 38 14.93 -1.19 7.28
N GLU A 39 14.89 -2.12 8.23
CA GLU A 39 13.71 -2.38 9.07
C GLU A 39 13.29 -1.18 9.93
N LYS A 40 14.25 -0.43 10.48
CA LYS A 40 13.96 0.77 11.31
C LYS A 40 13.20 1.82 10.52
N TYR A 41 13.50 1.94 9.23
CA TYR A 41 12.74 2.82 8.35
C TYR A 41 11.33 2.28 8.09
N ARG A 42 11.18 0.97 7.83
CA ARG A 42 9.86 0.35 7.64
C ARG A 42 8.96 0.47 8.87
N GLU A 43 9.50 0.37 10.08
CA GLU A 43 8.74 0.59 11.33
C GLU A 43 8.23 2.04 11.45
N LYS A 44 9.11 3.03 11.23
CA LYS A 44 8.74 4.45 11.23
C LYS A 44 7.71 4.76 10.13
N LEU A 45 7.92 4.22 8.94
CA LEU A 45 7.04 4.39 7.78
C LEU A 45 5.68 3.76 8.07
N SER A 46 5.64 2.54 8.58
CA SER A 46 4.40 1.84 8.95
C SER A 46 3.56 2.65 9.91
N PHE A 47 4.16 3.23 10.97
CA PHE A 47 3.44 4.08 11.92
C PHE A 47 2.79 5.30 11.25
N GLN A 48 3.50 5.98 10.34
CA GLN A 48 2.94 7.12 9.60
C GLN A 48 1.80 6.70 8.66
N PHE A 49 1.87 5.51 8.06
CA PHE A 49 0.90 5.01 7.09
C PHE A 49 -0.23 4.17 7.70
N GLN A 50 -0.24 3.91 9.02
CA GLN A 50 -1.41 3.33 9.69
C GLN A 50 -2.70 4.12 9.39
N TYR A 51 -2.59 5.42 9.10
CA TYR A 51 -3.67 6.26 8.60
C TYR A 51 -3.49 6.57 7.11
N GLN A 52 -3.69 5.56 6.25
CA GLN A 52 -3.51 5.73 4.81
C GLN A 52 -4.81 6.25 4.13
N PRO A 53 -4.80 7.43 3.51
CA PRO A 53 -5.93 7.87 2.70
C PRO A 53 -6.03 7.03 1.43
N PHE A 54 -7.26 6.80 0.96
CA PHE A 54 -7.47 6.21 -0.36
C PHE A 54 -6.88 7.11 -1.45
N TYR A 55 -6.04 6.53 -2.31
CA TYR A 55 -5.56 7.19 -3.52
C TYR A 55 -6.55 6.90 -4.66
N PRO A 56 -7.34 7.88 -5.14
CA PRO A 56 -8.45 7.60 -6.07
C PRO A 56 -7.98 7.02 -7.41
N SER A 57 -6.71 7.24 -7.77
CA SER A 57 -6.12 6.72 -9.00
C SER A 57 -5.68 5.26 -8.91
N TYR A 58 -5.53 4.72 -7.70
CA TYR A 58 -5.10 3.34 -7.49
C TYR A 58 -6.24 2.37 -7.77
N THR A 59 -5.91 1.17 -8.23
CA THR A 59 -6.82 0.03 -8.16
C THR A 59 -6.90 -0.52 -6.73
N ALA A 60 -7.90 -1.37 -6.45
CA ALA A 60 -7.95 -2.07 -5.16
C ALA A 60 -6.69 -2.94 -4.95
N HIS A 61 -6.20 -3.60 -6.01
CA HIS A 61 -4.95 -4.36 -6.00
C HIS A 61 -3.74 -3.49 -5.65
N GLU A 62 -3.53 -2.38 -6.37
CA GLU A 62 -2.38 -1.49 -6.15
C GLU A 62 -2.36 -0.95 -4.72
N PHE A 63 -3.54 -0.60 -4.19
CA PHE A 63 -3.68 -0.08 -2.83
C PHE A 63 -3.35 -1.13 -1.77
N LEU A 64 -3.92 -2.34 -1.88
CA LEU A 64 -3.64 -3.40 -0.92
C LEU A 64 -2.21 -3.89 -1.02
N ARG A 65 -1.65 -4.03 -2.24
CA ARG A 65 -0.25 -4.41 -2.44
C ARG A 65 0.69 -3.38 -1.82
N PHE A 66 0.44 -2.10 -2.03
CA PHE A 66 1.20 -1.03 -1.39
C PHE A 66 1.10 -1.11 0.14
N SER A 67 -0.09 -1.32 0.70
CA SER A 67 -0.26 -1.49 2.14
C SER A 67 0.44 -2.75 2.70
N ALA A 68 0.46 -3.87 1.98
CA ALA A 68 1.17 -5.09 2.38
C ALA A 68 2.68 -4.88 2.45
N LEU A 69 3.25 -4.22 1.44
CA LEU A 69 4.69 -3.94 1.35
C LEU A 69 5.12 -2.97 2.46
N LEU A 70 4.30 -1.95 2.74
CA LEU A 70 4.52 -1.05 3.86
C LEU A 70 4.53 -1.78 5.21
N LYS A 71 3.61 -2.74 5.41
CA LYS A 71 3.57 -3.59 6.60
C LYS A 71 4.70 -4.63 6.66
N GLY A 72 5.60 -4.66 5.67
CA GLY A 72 6.73 -5.59 5.63
C GLY A 72 6.34 -7.04 5.33
N MET A 73 5.19 -7.28 4.70
CA MET A 73 4.79 -8.64 4.32
C MET A 73 5.79 -9.25 3.32
N PRO A 74 6.14 -10.55 3.46
CA PRO A 74 6.96 -11.24 2.46
C PRO A 74 6.27 -11.24 1.09
N GLU A 75 6.96 -10.76 0.05
CA GLU A 75 6.42 -10.66 -1.32
C GLU A 75 5.70 -11.92 -1.83
N PRO A 76 6.20 -13.15 -1.59
CA PRO A 76 5.54 -14.35 -2.06
C PRO A 76 4.13 -14.56 -1.49
N LEU A 77 3.79 -13.95 -0.35
CA LEU A 77 2.50 -14.12 0.32
C LEU A 77 1.47 -13.04 -0.05
N ILE A 78 1.92 -11.94 -0.67
CA ILE A 78 1.10 -10.74 -0.82
C ILE A 78 -0.09 -10.98 -1.77
N GLU A 79 0.14 -11.61 -2.93
CA GLU A 79 -0.91 -11.79 -3.93
C GLU A 79 -2.06 -12.68 -3.45
N ASP A 80 -1.72 -13.78 -2.76
CA ASP A 80 -2.72 -14.70 -2.20
C ASP A 80 -3.52 -14.02 -1.08
N GLU A 81 -2.85 -13.24 -0.23
CA GLU A 81 -3.51 -12.50 0.84
C GLU A 81 -4.46 -11.42 0.30
N ILE A 82 -4.05 -10.67 -0.73
CA ILE A 82 -4.92 -9.68 -1.39
C ILE A 82 -6.19 -10.35 -1.92
N ARG A 83 -6.05 -11.47 -2.61
CA ARG A 83 -7.20 -12.23 -3.14
C ARG A 83 -8.10 -12.73 -2.02
N ARG A 84 -7.51 -13.20 -0.91
CA ARG A 84 -8.24 -13.66 0.27
C ARG A 84 -9.07 -12.53 0.88
N VAL A 85 -8.46 -11.39 1.19
CA VAL A 85 -9.16 -10.28 1.87
C VAL A 85 -10.22 -9.63 0.99
N LEU A 86 -9.98 -9.49 -0.33
CA LEU A 86 -10.99 -8.97 -1.26
C LEU A 86 -12.20 -9.90 -1.37
N ARG A 87 -12.00 -11.22 -1.29
CA ARG A 87 -13.09 -12.20 -1.25
C ARG A 87 -13.93 -12.05 0.02
N LEU A 88 -13.29 -11.87 1.17
CA LEU A 88 -13.99 -11.69 2.46
C LEU A 88 -14.91 -10.46 2.48
N VAL A 89 -14.53 -9.40 1.76
CA VAL A 89 -15.31 -8.15 1.70
C VAL A 89 -16.15 -8.01 0.43
N ASN A 90 -16.31 -9.09 -0.35
CA ASN A 90 -17.06 -9.13 -1.59
C ASN A 90 -16.65 -8.03 -2.60
N LEU A 91 -15.34 -7.93 -2.88
CA LEU A 91 -14.73 -7.02 -3.85
C LEU A 91 -13.79 -7.75 -4.83
N SER A 92 -13.86 -9.08 -4.95
CA SER A 92 -12.97 -9.86 -5.83
C SER A 92 -13.05 -9.43 -7.30
N GLU A 93 -14.25 -9.12 -7.80
CA GLU A 93 -14.47 -8.66 -9.18
C GLU A 93 -14.00 -7.21 -9.42
N ASN A 94 -13.71 -6.45 -8.36
CA ASN A 94 -13.28 -5.05 -8.43
C ASN A 94 -11.76 -4.90 -8.19
N LEU A 95 -10.99 -5.99 -8.32
CA LEU A 95 -9.56 -6.02 -8.03
C LEU A 95 -8.78 -4.98 -8.86
N ASP A 96 -9.10 -4.87 -10.16
CA ASP A 96 -8.46 -3.97 -11.11
C ASP A 96 -9.18 -2.62 -11.28
N ASP A 97 -10.31 -2.43 -10.58
CA ASP A 97 -11.08 -1.20 -10.65
C ASP A 97 -10.42 -0.09 -9.84
N LYS A 98 -10.40 1.12 -10.40
CA LYS A 98 -9.87 2.30 -9.72
C LYS A 98 -10.76 2.69 -8.55
N ILE A 99 -10.18 3.02 -7.40
CA ILE A 99 -10.88 3.40 -6.17
C ILE A 99 -11.76 4.65 -6.36
N LYS A 100 -11.44 5.54 -7.31
CA LYS A 100 -12.34 6.66 -7.68
C LYS A 100 -13.73 6.20 -8.13
N SER A 101 -13.85 4.99 -8.70
CA SER A 101 -15.13 4.42 -9.15
C SER A 101 -15.92 3.75 -8.01
N PHE A 102 -15.29 3.54 -6.85
CA PHE A 102 -15.93 2.85 -5.73
C PHE A 102 -17.00 3.74 -5.08
N SER A 103 -18.15 3.14 -4.78
CA SER A 103 -19.14 3.74 -3.89
C SER A 103 -18.58 3.93 -2.47
N GLY A 104 -19.25 4.72 -1.63
CA GLY A 104 -18.87 4.87 -0.23
C GLY A 104 -18.78 3.53 0.51
N GLY A 105 -19.77 2.64 0.30
CA GLY A 105 -19.78 1.30 0.88
C GLY A 105 -18.65 0.41 0.36
N MET A 106 -18.27 0.52 -0.92
CA MET A 106 -17.11 -0.21 -1.45
C MET A 106 -15.80 0.29 -0.84
N LYS A 107 -15.64 1.61 -0.65
CA LYS A 107 -14.47 2.18 0.04
C LYS A 107 -14.39 1.70 1.50
N GLN A 108 -15.53 1.65 2.20
CA GLN A 108 -15.57 1.13 3.56
C GLN A 108 -15.15 -0.35 3.61
N ARG A 109 -15.63 -1.18 2.68
CA ARG A 109 -15.22 -2.58 2.56
C ARG A 109 -13.75 -2.75 2.19
N LEU A 110 -13.21 -1.90 1.31
CA LEU A 110 -11.78 -1.88 1.00
C LEU A 110 -10.94 -1.49 2.22
N ALA A 111 -11.41 -0.56 3.06
CA ALA A 111 -10.74 -0.21 4.33
C ALA A 111 -10.70 -1.42 5.27
N ILE A 112 -11.81 -2.14 5.39
CA ILE A 112 -11.88 -3.39 6.17
C ILE A 112 -10.88 -4.42 5.62
N ALA A 113 -10.81 -4.61 4.30
CA ALA A 113 -9.84 -5.51 3.68
C ALA A 113 -8.39 -5.12 4.02
N GLN A 114 -8.06 -3.82 4.00
CA GLN A 114 -6.74 -3.32 4.39
C GLN A 114 -6.42 -3.57 5.87
N THR A 115 -7.41 -3.50 6.75
CA THR A 115 -7.25 -3.83 8.18
C THR A 115 -6.95 -5.30 8.37
N ILE A 116 -7.67 -6.18 7.67
CA ILE A 116 -7.49 -7.65 7.73
C ILE A 116 -6.22 -8.09 6.99
N LEU A 117 -5.76 -7.31 6.01
CA LEU A 117 -4.52 -7.55 5.28
C LEU A 117 -3.36 -7.59 6.27
N ASN A 118 -2.68 -8.74 6.36
CA ASN A 118 -1.64 -9.04 7.35
C ASN A 118 -2.16 -9.39 8.76
N SER A 119 -3.37 -9.96 8.93
CA SER A 119 -3.84 -10.44 10.23
C SER A 119 -2.73 -11.18 11.00
N PRO A 120 -2.21 -10.61 12.10
CA PRO A 120 -1.78 -11.45 13.21
C PRO A 120 -3.04 -12.10 13.76
N GLU A 121 -2.92 -13.28 14.35
CA GLU A 121 -4.01 -13.84 15.15
C GLU A 121 -4.51 -12.75 16.14
N ILE A 122 -5.79 -12.38 16.02
CA ILE A 122 -6.57 -11.45 16.87
C ILE A 122 -6.79 -10.03 16.28
N LEU A 123 -8.08 -9.67 16.18
CA LEU A 123 -8.66 -8.34 15.94
C LEU A 123 -9.20 -7.78 17.26
#